data_AF-R9M9P6-F1
#
_entry.id   AF-R9M9P6-F1
#
_cell.length_a   1.000
_cell.length_b   1.000
_cell.length_c   1.000
_cell.angle_alpha   90.00
_cell.angle_beta   90.00
_cell.angle_gamma   90.00
#
_symmetry.space_group_name_H-M   'P 1'
#
loop_
_entity.id
_entity.type
_entity.pdbx_description
1 polymer ?
#
loop_
_entity_poly.entity_id
_entity_poly.type
_entity_poly.pdbx_seq_one_letter_code
_entity_poly.pdbx_strand_id
1 'polypeptide(L)'
;MRKNQLLAYLKGACSGRRYTVKGAELEQVLHLSGTDLRKLVNRLRQDGVPVCSSRDGYFYARTAGEVYTTILQLQAMVRGLEAAIHGLESALEQFGEPCGASDETRQSGPGGEEGGG
;
A
#
# COMPACT_ATOMS: atom_id res chain seq x y z
N MET A 1 21.60 15.46 7.95
CA MET A 1 22.36 14.42 8.68
C MET A 1 21.90 13.00 8.31
N ARG A 2 20.72 12.52 8.75
CA ARG A 2 20.29 11.12 8.57
C ARG A 2 20.22 10.62 7.11
N LYS A 3 19.76 11.46 6.19
CA LYS A 3 19.75 11.16 4.74
C LYS A 3 21.15 10.85 4.19
N ASN A 4 22.15 11.64 4.58
CA ASN A 4 23.53 11.46 4.12
C ASN A 4 24.20 10.25 4.76
N GLN A 5 23.87 9.95 6.03
CA GLN A 5 24.33 8.74 6.71
C GLN A 5 23.80 7.46 6.04
N LEU A 6 22.49 7.40 5.76
CA LEU A 6 21.89 6.30 5.03
C LEU A 6 22.55 6.13 3.65
N LEU A 7 22.74 7.24 2.92
CA LEU A 7 23.38 7.20 1.62
C LEU A 7 24.83 6.70 1.68
N ALA A 8 25.62 7.20 2.63
CA ALA A 8 27.01 6.79 2.81
C ALA A 8 27.10 5.29 3.15
N TYR A 9 26.24 4.81 4.05
CA TYR A 9 26.16 3.40 4.41
C TYR A 9 25.82 2.53 3.20
N LEU A 10 24.76 2.88 2.46
CA LEU A 10 24.33 2.09 1.30
C LEU A 10 25.37 2.09 0.18
N LYS A 11 26.03 3.23 -0.08
CA LYS A 11 27.11 3.31 -1.07
C LYS A 11 28.34 2.49 -0.68
N GLY A 12 28.70 2.50 0.61
CA GLY A 12 29.90 1.84 1.12
C GLY A 12 29.74 0.33 1.30
N ALA A 13 28.64 -0.11 1.91
CA ALA A 13 28.44 -1.50 2.33
C ALA A 13 27.42 -2.26 1.46
N CYS A 14 26.49 -1.57 0.80
CA CYS A 14 25.32 -2.18 0.15
C CYS A 14 25.24 -1.85 -1.35
N SER A 15 26.39 -1.91 -2.04
CA SER A 15 26.49 -1.53 -3.46
C SER A 15 26.13 -2.69 -4.39
N GLY A 16 24.91 -2.66 -4.93
CA GLY A 16 24.31 -3.65 -5.82
C GLY A 16 23.36 -4.58 -5.06
N ARG A 17 22.44 -5.21 -5.79
CA ARG A 17 21.37 -6.06 -5.22
C ARG A 17 21.91 -7.22 -4.39
N ARG A 18 23.09 -7.75 -4.72
CA ARG A 18 23.76 -8.82 -3.95
C ARG A 18 24.06 -8.40 -2.50
N TYR A 19 24.25 -7.11 -2.24
CA TYR A 19 24.60 -6.58 -0.92
C TYR A 19 23.40 -5.87 -0.28
N THR A 20 22.19 -6.38 -0.54
CA THR A 20 20.96 -5.85 0.07
C THR A 20 21.02 -5.98 1.59
N VAL A 21 20.69 -4.90 2.28
CA VAL A 21 20.55 -4.86 3.75
C VAL A 21 19.09 -4.84 4.14
N LYS A 22 18.73 -5.57 5.19
CA LYS A 22 17.35 -5.63 5.69
C LYS A 22 16.91 -4.27 6.21
N GLY A 23 15.62 -3.94 6.02
CA GLY A 23 15.03 -2.71 6.56
C GLY A 23 15.19 -2.61 8.08
N ALA A 24 14.89 -3.70 8.79
CA ALA A 24 15.03 -3.78 10.25
C ALA A 24 16.48 -3.52 10.74
N GLU A 25 17.49 -3.94 9.97
CA GLU A 25 18.89 -3.69 10.29
C GLU A 25 19.22 -2.19 10.12
N LEU A 26 18.77 -1.56 9.03
CA LEU A 26 18.91 -0.12 8.84
C LEU A 26 18.18 0.70 9.91
N GLU A 27 17.00 0.26 10.33
CA GLU A 27 16.21 0.89 11.41
C GLU A 27 16.99 0.90 12.72
N GLN A 28 17.63 -0.21 13.08
CA GLN A 28 18.48 -0.32 14.26
C GLN A 28 19.75 0.54 14.14
N VAL A 29 20.49 0.43 13.03
CA VAL A 29 21.76 1.15 12.82
C VAL A 29 21.57 2.67 12.79
N LEU A 30 20.45 3.14 12.24
CA LEU A 30 20.19 4.58 12.07
C LEU A 30 19.27 5.17 13.14
N HIS A 31 18.81 4.35 14.10
CA HIS A 31 17.80 4.72 15.10
C HIS A 31 16.58 5.39 14.47
N LEU A 32 15.98 4.72 13.48
CA LEU A 32 14.85 5.19 12.70
C LEU A 32 13.66 4.23 12.83
N SER A 33 12.45 4.77 12.81
CA SER A 33 11.27 3.94 12.55
C SER A 33 11.28 3.46 11.10
N GLY A 34 10.70 2.30 10.82
CA GLY A 34 10.54 1.83 9.43
C GLY A 34 9.74 2.78 8.54
N THR A 35 8.86 3.59 9.12
CA THR A 35 8.16 4.67 8.38
C THR A 35 9.11 5.80 8.00
N ASP A 36 9.98 6.23 8.90
CA ASP A 36 10.94 7.30 8.60
C ASP A 36 12.05 6.83 7.66
N LEU A 37 12.48 5.57 7.77
CA LEU A 37 13.39 4.96 6.80
C LEU A 37 12.79 5.01 5.39
N ARG A 38 11.53 4.58 5.22
CA ARG A 38 10.83 4.63 3.93
C ARG A 38 10.70 6.06 3.40
N LYS A 39 10.37 7.03 4.24
CA LYS A 39 10.32 8.46 3.86
C LYS A 39 11.68 8.97 3.37
N LEU A 40 12.77 8.62 4.07
CA LEU A 40 14.13 9.02 3.68
C LEU A 40 14.56 8.38 2.36
N VAL A 41 14.30 7.08 2.17
CA VAL A 41 14.56 6.37 0.92
C VAL A 41 13.78 7.01 -0.23
N ASN A 42 12.50 7.32 -0.04
CA ASN A 42 11.70 7.97 -1.06
C ASN A 42 12.25 9.36 -1.43
N ARG A 43 12.64 10.15 -0.43
CA ARG A 43 13.29 11.45 -0.68
C ARG A 43 14.63 11.30 -1.41
N LEU A 44 15.43 10.27 -1.14
CA LEU A 44 16.65 9.99 -1.90
C LEU A 44 16.36 9.72 -3.38
N ARG A 45 15.29 8.96 -3.68
CA ARG A 45 14.87 8.68 -5.06
C ARG A 45 14.41 9.94 -5.79
N GLN A 46 13.65 10.80 -5.11
CA GLN A 46 13.20 12.09 -5.67
C GLN A 46 14.38 13.00 -6.01
N ASP A 47 15.47 12.93 -5.25
CA ASP A 47 16.73 13.62 -5.53
C ASP A 47 17.59 12.96 -6.63
N GLY A 48 17.09 11.92 -7.31
CA GLY A 48 17.82 11.22 -8.37
C GLY A 48 18.89 10.25 -7.87
N VAL A 49 18.89 9.92 -6.58
CA VAL A 49 19.85 8.96 -6.00
C VAL A 49 19.34 7.53 -6.22
N PRO A 50 20.14 6.61 -6.79
CA PRO A 50 19.69 5.28 -7.21
C PRO A 50 19.61 4.29 -6.02
N VAL A 51 18.85 4.63 -4.98
CA VAL A 51 18.56 3.74 -3.85
C VAL A 51 17.36 2.86 -4.20
N CYS A 52 17.63 1.58 -4.34
CA CYS A 52 16.67 0.56 -4.73
C CYS A 52 16.16 -0.22 -3.53
N SER A 53 15.05 -0.93 -3.73
CA SER A 53 14.48 -1.84 -2.75
C SER A 53 14.10 -3.16 -3.40
N SER A 54 14.15 -4.23 -2.62
CA SER A 54 13.65 -5.54 -3.00
C SER A 54 12.89 -6.15 -1.82
N ARG A 55 12.44 -7.41 -1.96
CA ARG A 55 11.83 -8.16 -0.85
C ARG A 55 12.78 -8.33 0.34
N ASP A 56 14.08 -8.31 0.08
CA ASP A 56 15.12 -8.55 1.07
C ASP A 56 15.61 -7.27 1.77
N GLY A 57 15.18 -6.09 1.30
CA GLY A 57 15.51 -4.79 1.90
C GLY A 57 16.01 -3.75 0.89
N TYR A 58 17.01 -2.95 1.26
CA TYR A 58 17.47 -1.78 0.52
C TYR A 58 18.93 -1.92 0.06
N PHE A 59 19.28 -1.27 -1.05
CA PHE A 59 20.64 -1.24 -1.58
C PHE A 59 20.87 -0.02 -2.49
N TYR A 60 22.14 0.33 -2.71
CA TYR A 60 22.52 1.31 -3.71
C TYR A 60 22.73 0.60 -5.05
N ALA A 61 22.01 0.96 -6.11
CA ALA A 61 22.14 0.26 -7.38
C ALA A 61 23.48 0.52 -8.07
N ARG A 62 24.01 -0.53 -8.70
CA ARG A 62 25.22 -0.51 -9.53
C ARG A 62 24.93 -0.58 -11.02
N THR A 63 23.73 -1.03 -11.39
CA THR A 63 23.34 -1.22 -12.79
C THR A 63 22.03 -0.51 -13.10
N ALA A 64 21.85 -0.11 -14.37
CA ALA A 64 20.58 0.42 -14.84
C ALA A 64 19.42 -0.58 -14.67
N GLY A 65 19.69 -1.89 -14.83
CA GLY A 65 18.68 -2.94 -14.64
C GLY A 65 18.14 -3.01 -13.21
N GLU A 66 18.98 -2.79 -12.20
CA GLU A 66 18.54 -2.72 -10.79
C GLU A 66 17.64 -1.51 -10.53
N VAL A 67 17.99 -0.35 -11.11
CA VAL A 67 17.16 0.85 -11.05
C VAL A 67 15.82 0.60 -11.73
N TYR A 68 15.85 0.06 -12.95
CA TYR A 68 14.64 -0.19 -13.75
C TYR A 68 13.71 -1.20 -13.07
N THR A 69 14.27 -2.23 -12.44
CA THR A 69 13.49 -3.20 -11.64
C THR A 69 12.70 -2.49 -10.53
N THR A 70 13.33 -1.54 -9.83
CA THR A 70 12.66 -0.77 -8.79
C THR A 70 11.57 0.14 -9.38
N ILE A 71 11.84 0.78 -10.53
CA ILE A 71 10.84 1.61 -11.24
C ILE A 71 9.60 0.79 -11.60
N LEU A 72 9.78 -0.42 -12.16
CA LEU A 72 8.66 -1.31 -12.50
C LEU A 72 7.83 -1.69 -11.26
N GLN A 73 8.48 -1.93 -10.12
CA GLN A 73 7.79 -2.18 -8.86
C GLN A 73 6.99 -0.96 -8.39
N LEU A 74 7.55 0.25 -8.47
CA LEU A 74 6.83 1.47 -8.13
C LEU A 74 5.60 1.66 -9.03
N GLN A 75 5.73 1.45 -10.34
CA GLN A 75 4.61 1.51 -11.28
C GLN A 75 3.53 0.47 -10.98
N ALA A 76 3.92 -0.74 -10.56
CA ALA A 76 2.96 -1.75 -10.12
C ALA A 76 2.20 -1.32 -8.87
N MET A 77 2.87 -0.66 -7.91
CA MET A 77 2.21 -0.09 -6.74
C MET A 77 1.26 1.04 -7.12
N VAL A 78 1.62 1.92 -8.05
CA VAL A 78 0.71 2.97 -8.56
C VAL A 78 -0.58 2.35 -9.09
N ARG A 79 -0.49 1.36 -9.98
CA ARG A 79 -1.67 0.65 -10.50
C ARG A 79 -2.52 0.00 -9.42
N GLY A 80 -1.89 -0.59 -8.40
CA GLY A 80 -2.59 -1.17 -7.26
C GLY A 80 -3.34 -0.13 -6.43
N LEU A 81 -2.74 1.04 -6.24
CA LEU A 81 -3.37 2.16 -5.54
C LEU A 81 -4.53 2.75 -6.37
N GLU A 82 -4.38 2.91 -7.68
CA GLU A 82 -5.45 3.33 -8.60
C GLU A 82 -6.65 2.37 -8.53
N ALA A 83 -6.40 1.05 -8.58
CA ALA A 83 -7.45 0.05 -8.43
C ALA A 83 -8.15 0.13 -7.06
N ALA A 84 -7.41 0.38 -5.98
CA ALA A 84 -7.99 0.56 -4.64
C ALA A 84 -8.84 1.83 -4.55
N ILE A 85 -8.40 2.93 -5.18
CA ILE A 85 -9.18 4.17 -5.29
C ILE A 85 -10.50 3.89 -6.01
N HIS A 86 -10.46 3.24 -7.17
CA HIS A 86 -11.69 2.88 -7.90
C HIS A 86 -12.64 2.00 -7.09
N GLY A 87 -12.11 1.02 -6.34
CA GLY A 87 -12.94 0.22 -5.44
C GLY A 87 -13.62 1.05 -4.34
N LEU A 88 -12.93 2.05 -3.78
CA LEU A 88 -13.51 2.97 -2.81
C LEU A 88 -14.53 3.94 -3.45
N GLU A 89 -14.29 4.39 -4.68
CA GLU A 89 -15.24 5.20 -5.45
C GLU A 89 -16.54 4.42 -5.74
N SER A 90 -16.45 3.16 -6.19
CA SER A 90 -17.62 2.31 -6.39
C SER A 90 -18.37 2.01 -5.08
N ALA A 91 -17.67 1.94 -3.94
CA ALA A 91 -18.32 1.77 -2.64
C ALA A 91 -19.24 2.96 -2.29
N LEU A 92 -19.00 4.15 -2.83
CA LEU A 92 -19.87 5.32 -2.63
C LEU A 92 -21.27 5.11 -3.22
N GLU A 93 -21.44 4.27 -4.25
CA GLU A 93 -22.75 3.96 -4.84
C GLU A 93 -23.69 3.27 -3.84
N GLN A 94 -23.14 2.56 -2.85
CA GLN A 94 -23.90 1.90 -1.79
C GLN A 94 -24.36 2.89 -0.69
N PHE A 95 -23.68 4.04 -0.56
CA PHE A 95 -24.08 5.12 0.35
C PHE A 95 -25.18 5.99 -0.30
N GLY A 96 -26.32 5.38 -0.58
CA GLY A 96 -27.40 6.05 -1.28
C GLY A 96 -28.66 5.22 -1.49
N GLU A 97 -28.63 3.91 -1.26
CA GLU A 97 -29.87 3.13 -1.19
C GLU A 97 -30.64 3.56 0.07
N PRO A 98 -31.80 4.24 -0.07
CA PRO A 98 -32.65 4.39 1.08
C PRO A 98 -33.00 3.00 1.59
N CYS A 99 -32.95 2.83 2.90
CA CYS A 99 -33.58 1.71 3.59
C CYS A 99 -35.08 1.77 3.28
N GLY A 100 -35.44 1.20 2.13
CA GLY A 100 -36.75 1.31 1.50
C GLY A 100 -37.51 0.02 1.68
N ALA A 101 -38.14 -0.09 2.85
CA ALA A 101 -39.46 -0.69 3.02
C ALA A 101 -39.69 -2.06 2.35
N SER A 102 -39.20 -3.13 2.98
CA SER A 102 -39.92 -4.40 2.92
C SER A 102 -41.01 -4.41 4.00
N ASP A 103 -42.24 -4.23 3.54
CA ASP A 103 -43.52 -4.73 4.09
C ASP A 103 -44.20 -4.03 5.28
N GLU A 104 -44.75 -2.84 5.01
CA GLU A 104 -46.09 -2.52 5.52
C GLU A 104 -47.14 -2.73 4.42
N THR A 105 -47.73 -3.93 4.36
CA THR A 105 -49.14 -4.08 4.00
C THR A 105 -49.85 -4.78 5.15
N ARG A 106 -50.14 -3.99 6.18
CA ARG A 106 -51.27 -4.28 7.07
C ARG A 106 -52.53 -3.73 6.41
N GLN A 107 -53.29 -4.60 5.75
CA GLN A 107 -54.74 -4.43 5.73
C GLN A 107 -55.40 -5.67 6.33
N SER A 108 -56.32 -5.36 7.23
CA SER A 108 -56.86 -6.16 8.30
C SER A 108 -58.32 -6.52 8.03
N GLY A 109 -58.63 -7.82 8.02
CA GLY A 109 -59.91 -8.47 8.44
C GLY A 109 -61.22 -8.09 7.72
N PRO A 110 -62.36 -8.78 8.02
CA PRO A 110 -62.58 -9.79 9.07
C PRO A 110 -63.37 -11.07 8.64
N GLY A 111 -63.34 -12.09 9.52
CA GLY A 111 -64.49 -12.95 9.90
C GLY A 111 -65.11 -13.95 8.91
N GLY A 112 -65.28 -15.20 9.34
CA GLY A 112 -66.18 -16.16 8.69
C GLY A 112 -65.93 -17.61 9.10
N GLU A 113 -66.81 -18.14 9.94
CA GLU A 113 -66.84 -19.44 10.59
C GLU A 113 -67.02 -20.69 9.68
N GLU A 114 -66.74 -21.83 10.31
CA GLU A 114 -67.41 -23.14 10.20
C GLU A 114 -67.03 -24.20 9.13
N GLY A 115 -66.66 -25.39 9.63
CA GLY A 115 -67.45 -26.59 9.32
C GLY A 115 -66.78 -27.79 8.64
N GLY A 116 -66.34 -28.76 9.46
CA GLY A 116 -66.72 -30.18 9.30
C GLY A 116 -66.00 -31.08 8.28
N GLY A 117 -65.61 -32.28 8.74
CA GLY A 117 -65.33 -33.45 7.90
C GLY A 117 -64.15 -34.29 8.35
#